data_AF-A0A4R4W1F0-F1
#
_entry.id   AF-A0A4R4W1F0-F1
#
_cell.length_a   1.000
_cell.length_b   1.000
_cell.length_c   1.000
_cell.angle_alpha   90.00
_cell.angle_beta   90.00
_cell.angle_gamma   90.00
#
_symmetry.space_group_name_H-M   'P 1'
#
loop_
_entity.id
_entity.type
_entity.pdbx_description
1 polymer ?
#
loop_
_entity_poly.entity_id
_entity_poly.type
_entity_poly.pdbx_seq_one_letter_code
_entity_poly.pdbx_strand_id
1 'polypeptide(L)'
;MRDLSGPDPLLPGTGPPDATTPDSGPGAEPPHATTPDNGHRAVAAGRLAGVGVSQGRAAGPMIRMAGPPALPEPRPVTDRAAEAATVAKALEAVAADLNRRAAAARSGAQPAARSAARPAAAPDGAAATGETAATDRGEATGEVRIAGGGEAAEILEALAMMADDPMLLEEAERRARDGADAAHALDAAFAQHRDALAELGGYLAERAADLDDLKHRAVAFALGLPMPGLPAPGHPYVLVAEDLSPADTAGLGPDVLALVTERGGPTSHTAILARGRGLPAVVACAGVMDLPDGTVVGVDGGTGEITTGLSEERATEIVAGDRAERARLAASSGPGRTADGHPVKLLLNIGSAKDLRPGAEGVGLFRTEFLFLDRTGAPSFGEQVAAYAEVFEQAETVIVRTLDAGTDKPLPFLGLPGEPNPALGVRGLRVDRILPGVLDTQLDAIAEAARATGTQAWVMAPMVTTVAEASGFARRAHERGIAKVGAMVEVPAAALRAGALLREVDFLSIGTNDLAQYTFAADRQHSALADLLDPRQPALLQLIGMCARAGREAGKPVGVCGEAAGDPLLAPLLAGLGVTSLSMAPVCVPAVREALAGLTLEECRRRAEAAVG
;
A
#
# COMPACT_ATOMS: atom_id res chain seq x y z
N MET A 1 25.44 -20.92 -44.93
CA MET A 1 24.88 -21.71 -46.06
C MET A 1 23.45 -22.04 -45.67
N ARG A 2 22.36 -21.49 -46.22
CA ARG A 2 22.04 -20.72 -47.44
C ARG A 2 21.00 -19.67 -47.03
N ASP A 3 21.26 -18.38 -47.14
CA ASP A 3 20.84 -17.47 -48.23
C ASP A 3 19.55 -17.84 -48.98
N LEU A 4 18.52 -17.01 -48.79
CA LEU A 4 17.48 -16.71 -49.77
C LEU A 4 17.08 -15.23 -49.62
N SER A 5 17.65 -14.41 -50.50
CA SER A 5 17.28 -13.05 -50.82
C SER A 5 16.70 -13.02 -52.24
N GLY A 6 15.65 -12.23 -52.46
CA GLY A 6 15.08 -11.98 -53.78
C GLY A 6 13.79 -11.15 -53.72
N PRO A 7 13.50 -10.31 -54.73
CA PRO A 7 13.15 -8.89 -54.51
C PRO A 7 11.72 -8.52 -54.94
N ASP A 8 11.25 -7.33 -54.55
CA ASP A 8 10.02 -6.71 -55.07
C ASP A 8 10.29 -5.26 -55.59
N PRO A 9 9.66 -4.82 -56.70
CA PRO A 9 10.04 -3.60 -57.41
C PRO A 9 9.18 -2.34 -57.12
N LEU A 10 9.87 -1.18 -57.15
CA LEU A 10 9.51 0.19 -57.59
C LEU A 10 8.16 0.32 -58.37
N LEU A 11 7.23 1.28 -58.24
CA LEU A 11 7.11 2.77 -58.03
C LEU A 11 5.65 3.14 -58.50
N PRO A 12 5.14 4.41 -58.60
CA PRO A 12 5.41 5.74 -57.99
C PRO A 12 4.14 6.27 -57.22
N GLY A 13 4.03 7.38 -56.49
CA GLY A 13 4.55 8.74 -56.61
C GLY A 13 3.48 9.71 -57.16
N THR A 14 2.73 10.42 -56.30
CA THR A 14 1.98 11.65 -56.66
C THR A 14 1.94 12.62 -55.48
N GLY A 15 2.47 13.83 -55.69
CA GLY A 15 2.64 14.91 -54.72
C GLY A 15 1.36 15.72 -54.39
N PRO A 16 1.51 16.80 -53.60
CA PRO A 16 0.41 17.51 -52.93
C PRO A 16 -0.16 18.64 -53.81
N PRO A 17 -1.39 19.12 -53.55
CA PRO A 17 -1.88 20.33 -54.19
C PRO A 17 -1.67 21.59 -53.33
N ASP A 18 -1.46 22.66 -54.10
CA ASP A 18 -1.08 24.02 -53.81
C ASP A 18 -1.95 24.84 -52.85
N ALA A 19 -1.27 25.88 -52.35
CA ALA A 19 -1.79 27.06 -51.70
C ALA A 19 -2.59 27.96 -52.64
N THR A 20 -3.68 28.54 -52.12
CA THR A 20 -4.29 29.76 -52.66
C THR A 20 -4.72 30.66 -51.50
N THR A 21 -4.01 31.79 -51.36
CA THR A 21 -4.48 32.99 -50.66
C THR A 21 -5.63 33.66 -51.43
N PRO A 22 -6.51 34.39 -50.74
CA PRO A 22 -6.63 35.79 -51.12
C PRO A 22 -6.77 36.76 -49.94
N ASP A 23 -6.02 37.86 -50.09
CA ASP A 23 -6.42 39.25 -49.93
C ASP A 23 -6.88 39.81 -48.57
N SER A 24 -6.29 40.97 -48.29
CA SER A 24 -6.34 41.78 -47.08
C SER A 24 -7.30 42.95 -47.24
N GLY A 25 -8.13 43.21 -46.24
CA GLY A 25 -8.89 44.46 -46.07
C GLY A 25 -9.05 44.81 -44.58
N PRO A 26 -8.95 46.10 -44.17
CA PRO A 26 -8.59 46.45 -42.80
C PRO A 26 -9.78 46.84 -41.90
N GLY A 27 -9.56 46.68 -40.58
CA GLY A 27 -10.15 47.56 -39.57
C GLY A 27 -11.37 47.04 -38.80
N ALA A 28 -11.14 46.60 -37.57
CA ALA A 28 -11.98 46.90 -36.40
C ALA A 28 -11.32 46.32 -35.14
N GLU A 29 -10.84 47.18 -34.24
CA GLU A 29 -10.56 46.80 -32.84
C GLU A 29 -11.88 46.47 -32.11
N PRO A 30 -11.88 45.44 -31.25
CA PRO A 30 -12.77 45.41 -30.10
C PRO A 30 -12.00 45.19 -28.78
N PRO A 31 -12.65 45.43 -27.63
CA PRO A 31 -12.09 46.25 -26.56
C PRO A 31 -11.41 45.45 -25.44
N HIS A 32 -10.65 46.20 -24.63
CA HIS A 32 -10.13 45.89 -23.30
C HIS A 32 -10.56 44.56 -22.66
N ALA A 33 -9.55 43.73 -22.39
CA ALA A 33 -9.64 42.52 -21.58
C ALA A 33 -10.23 42.84 -20.19
N THR A 34 -11.47 42.43 -19.98
CA THR A 34 -12.03 42.18 -18.65
C THR A 34 -11.41 40.90 -18.09
N THR A 35 -10.97 40.97 -16.83
CA THR A 35 -10.52 39.88 -15.95
C THR A 35 -11.31 38.58 -16.15
N PRO A 36 -10.68 37.39 -16.19
CA PRO A 36 -11.41 36.13 -16.23
C PRO A 36 -12.11 35.92 -14.88
N ASP A 37 -13.43 35.83 -14.95
CA ASP A 37 -14.30 35.30 -13.92
C ASP A 37 -13.99 33.81 -13.70
N ASN A 38 -13.76 33.41 -12.44
CA ASN A 38 -13.51 32.03 -12.02
C ASN A 38 -14.83 31.23 -12.03
N GLY A 39 -15.52 31.20 -13.17
CA GLY A 39 -16.72 30.41 -13.38
C GLY A 39 -16.37 28.94 -13.60
N HIS A 40 -16.90 28.05 -12.76
CA HIS A 40 -16.86 26.60 -12.91
C HIS A 40 -17.18 26.16 -14.35
N ARG A 41 -16.15 25.86 -15.14
CA ARG A 41 -16.32 25.17 -16.42
C ARG A 41 -16.78 23.74 -16.10
N ALA A 42 -18.03 23.42 -16.42
CA ALA A 42 -18.54 22.06 -16.27
C ALA A 42 -17.66 21.09 -17.08
N VAL A 43 -16.96 20.20 -16.38
CA VAL A 43 -16.20 19.12 -17.02
C VAL A 43 -17.19 18.19 -17.72
N ALA A 44 -16.93 17.85 -18.98
CA ALA A 44 -17.79 16.95 -19.74
C ALA A 44 -17.87 15.58 -19.04
N ALA A 45 -19.04 14.94 -19.11
CA ALA A 45 -19.22 13.59 -18.61
C ALA A 45 -18.25 12.64 -19.31
N GLY A 46 -17.47 11.90 -18.53
CA GLY A 46 -16.39 11.04 -19.00
C GLY A 46 -16.11 9.91 -18.03
N ARG A 47 -15.25 8.97 -18.47
CA ARG A 47 -14.76 7.87 -17.65
C ARG A 47 -13.25 7.79 -17.77
N LEU A 48 -12.58 7.64 -16.63
CA LEU A 48 -11.20 7.18 -16.55
C LEU A 48 -11.21 5.79 -15.92
N ALA A 49 -10.16 5.03 -16.17
CA ALA A 49 -10.00 3.70 -15.62
C ALA A 49 -8.58 3.53 -15.09
N GLY A 50 -8.48 2.94 -13.91
CA GLY A 50 -7.24 2.43 -13.34
C GLY A 50 -7.44 1.03 -12.78
N VAL A 51 -6.58 0.64 -11.85
CA VAL A 51 -6.67 -0.61 -11.12
C VAL A 51 -7.39 -0.35 -9.80
N GLY A 52 -8.58 -0.94 -9.63
CA GLY A 52 -9.29 -0.94 -8.35
C GLY A 52 -8.50 -1.75 -7.31
N VAL A 53 -8.12 -1.11 -6.20
CA VAL A 53 -7.28 -1.76 -5.17
C VAL A 53 -8.00 -1.92 -3.85
N SER A 54 -9.04 -1.14 -3.57
CA SER A 54 -9.77 -1.20 -2.30
C SER A 54 -11.25 -0.98 -2.53
N GLN A 55 -12.06 -1.93 -2.07
CA GLN A 55 -13.50 -1.99 -2.33
C GLN A 55 -14.28 -0.77 -1.80
N GLY A 56 -15.45 -0.57 -2.39
CA GLY A 56 -16.40 0.48 -2.02
C GLY A 56 -16.50 1.59 -3.05
N ARG A 57 -17.48 2.46 -2.85
CA ARG A 57 -17.74 3.59 -3.73
C ARG A 57 -17.79 4.89 -2.97
N ALA A 58 -17.27 5.93 -3.59
CA ALA A 58 -17.37 7.28 -3.08
C ALA A 58 -17.74 8.23 -4.21
N ALA A 59 -18.34 9.35 -3.86
CA ALA A 59 -18.47 10.48 -4.77
C ALA A 59 -18.27 11.78 -4.01
N GLY A 60 -17.59 12.73 -4.63
CA GLY A 60 -17.31 14.02 -4.03
C GLY A 60 -16.40 14.89 -4.91
N PRO A 61 -16.17 16.14 -4.49
CA PRO A 61 -15.21 17.00 -5.16
C PRO A 61 -13.81 16.39 -5.03
N MET A 62 -13.10 16.24 -6.14
CA MET A 62 -11.69 15.86 -6.10
C MET A 62 -10.81 17.05 -5.74
N ILE A 63 -9.77 16.81 -4.96
CA ILE A 63 -8.71 17.78 -4.69
C ILE A 63 -7.39 17.11 -5.01
N ARG A 64 -6.60 17.74 -5.89
CA ARG A 64 -5.27 17.26 -6.20
C ARG A 64 -4.32 17.58 -5.07
N MET A 65 -3.51 16.61 -4.72
CA MET A 65 -2.30 16.84 -3.94
C MET A 65 -1.36 17.70 -4.78
N ALA A 66 -0.80 18.74 -4.17
CA ALA A 66 0.19 19.58 -4.84
C ALA A 66 1.39 18.71 -5.24
N GLY A 67 1.76 18.77 -6.52
CA GLY A 67 2.94 18.09 -7.03
C GLY A 67 4.24 18.66 -6.45
N PRO A 68 5.37 18.00 -6.67
CA PRO A 68 6.68 18.53 -6.28
C PRO A 68 6.92 19.89 -6.94
N PRO A 69 7.51 20.87 -6.22
CA PRO A 69 7.75 22.19 -6.79
C PRO A 69 8.77 22.08 -7.92
N ALA A 70 8.47 22.70 -9.07
CA ALA A 70 9.45 22.88 -10.12
C ALA A 70 10.50 23.89 -9.64
N LEU A 71 11.77 23.52 -9.72
CA LEU A 71 12.86 24.43 -9.37
C LEU A 71 12.95 25.53 -10.45
N PRO A 72 12.82 26.82 -10.08
CA PRO A 72 12.94 27.92 -11.04
C PRO A 72 14.41 28.10 -11.46
N GLU A 73 14.65 28.93 -12.48
CA GLU A 73 16.02 29.32 -12.83
C GLU A 73 16.76 29.96 -11.62
N PRO A 74 18.05 29.64 -11.39
CA PRO A 74 18.81 30.19 -10.29
C PRO A 74 18.79 31.72 -10.29
N ARG A 75 18.47 32.31 -9.15
CA ARG A 75 18.44 33.77 -9.03
C ARG A 75 19.78 34.30 -8.50
N PRO A 76 20.20 35.51 -8.92
CA PRO A 76 21.37 36.16 -8.33
C PRO A 76 21.17 36.37 -6.82
N VAL A 77 22.12 35.89 -6.01
CA VAL A 77 22.09 36.06 -4.55
C VAL A 77 22.67 37.42 -4.18
N THR A 78 21.84 38.28 -3.59
CA THR A 78 22.25 39.60 -3.09
C THR A 78 22.59 39.60 -1.60
N ASP A 79 22.04 38.66 -0.82
CA ASP A 79 22.29 38.51 0.61
C ASP A 79 22.38 37.02 0.99
N ARG A 80 23.63 36.54 1.10
CA ARG A 80 23.93 35.15 1.43
C ARG A 80 23.50 34.74 2.84
N ALA A 81 23.50 35.69 3.78
CA ALA A 81 23.07 35.40 5.15
C ALA A 81 21.54 35.19 5.21
N ALA A 82 20.79 35.98 4.43
CA ALA A 82 19.35 35.78 4.28
C ALA A 82 19.01 34.44 3.60
N GLU A 83 19.79 33.99 2.61
CA GLU A 83 19.63 32.66 2.02
C GLU A 83 19.84 31.55 3.05
N ALA A 84 20.96 31.58 3.78
CA ALA A 84 21.24 30.59 4.82
C ALA A 84 20.16 30.57 5.92
N ALA A 85 19.66 31.74 6.33
CA ALA A 85 18.55 31.82 7.28
C ALA A 85 17.24 31.25 6.71
N THR A 86 17.02 31.34 5.40
CA THR A 86 15.86 30.75 4.72
C THR A 86 15.98 29.23 4.67
N VAL A 87 17.18 28.71 4.39
CA VAL A 87 17.49 27.27 4.46
C VAL A 87 17.16 26.71 5.84
N ALA A 88 17.68 27.34 6.91
CA ALA A 88 17.43 26.89 8.29
C ALA A 88 15.93 26.87 8.62
N LYS A 89 15.21 27.95 8.28
CA LYS A 89 13.75 28.03 8.48
C LYS A 89 12.98 26.98 7.69
N ALA A 90 13.44 26.63 6.48
CA ALA A 90 12.78 25.63 5.66
C ALA A 90 12.88 24.25 6.30
N LEU A 91 14.07 23.82 6.72
CA LEU A 91 14.28 22.53 7.38
C LEU A 91 13.52 22.44 8.72
N GLU A 92 13.59 23.50 9.55
CA GLU A 92 12.83 23.59 10.80
C GLU A 92 11.32 23.50 10.56
N ALA A 93 10.80 24.18 9.52
CA ALA A 93 9.38 24.14 9.18
C ALA A 93 8.91 22.75 8.73
N VAL A 94 9.75 22.03 7.97
CA VAL A 94 9.47 20.65 7.54
C VAL A 94 9.46 19.70 8.73
N ALA A 95 10.49 19.72 9.56
CA ALA A 95 10.55 18.88 10.75
C ALA A 95 9.39 19.16 11.72
N ALA A 96 9.06 20.44 11.94
CA ALA A 96 7.92 20.84 12.75
C ALA A 96 6.58 20.35 12.15
N ASP A 97 6.43 20.33 10.82
CA ASP A 97 5.24 19.79 10.17
C ASP A 97 5.09 18.27 10.37
N LEU A 98 6.17 17.53 10.14
CA LEU A 98 6.19 16.08 10.31
C LEU A 98 5.94 15.67 11.76
N ASN A 99 6.56 16.35 12.73
CA ASN A 99 6.33 16.12 14.16
C ASN A 99 4.87 16.39 14.56
N ARG A 100 4.24 17.46 14.02
CA ARG A 100 2.81 17.71 14.23
C ARG A 100 1.94 16.58 13.67
N ARG A 101 2.25 16.10 12.47
CA ARG A 101 1.53 14.97 11.85
C ARG A 101 1.73 13.67 12.64
N ALA A 102 2.92 13.42 13.16
CA ALA A 102 3.18 12.27 14.03
C ALA A 102 2.34 12.32 15.32
N ALA A 103 2.23 13.50 15.94
CA ALA A 103 1.37 13.70 17.09
C ALA A 103 -0.12 13.52 16.76
N ALA A 104 -0.56 13.96 15.59
CA ALA A 104 -1.91 13.73 15.08
C ALA A 104 -2.19 12.23 14.84
N ALA A 105 -1.25 11.51 14.20
CA ALA A 105 -1.35 10.08 13.96
C ALA A 105 -1.46 9.26 15.26
N ARG A 106 -0.74 9.68 16.33
CA ARG A 106 -0.86 9.09 17.67
C ARG A 106 -2.20 9.33 18.34
N SER A 107 -2.73 10.55 18.19
CA SER A 107 -3.95 10.97 18.88
C SER A 107 -5.23 10.63 18.12
N GLY A 108 -5.13 10.30 16.83
CA GLY A 108 -6.28 10.16 15.95
C GLY A 108 -6.99 11.48 15.62
N ALA A 109 -6.43 12.62 16.03
CA ALA A 109 -7.01 13.95 15.87
C ALA A 109 -6.24 14.78 14.83
N GLN A 110 -6.96 15.51 13.97
CA GLN A 110 -6.39 16.29 12.88
C GLN A 110 -5.76 17.62 13.36
N PRO A 111 -4.71 18.15 12.69
CA PRO A 111 -4.22 19.49 12.95
C PRO A 111 -5.25 20.54 12.49
N ALA A 112 -5.64 21.45 13.38
CA ALA A 112 -6.51 22.58 13.03
C ALA A 112 -5.85 23.47 11.97
N ALA A 113 -6.57 23.76 10.89
CA ALA A 113 -6.14 24.67 9.82
C ALA A 113 -5.88 26.08 10.38
N ARG A 114 -4.65 26.61 10.21
CA ARG A 114 -4.38 28.02 10.43
C ARG A 114 -4.88 28.81 9.21
N SER A 115 -6.00 29.52 9.39
CA SER A 115 -6.37 30.65 8.56
C SER A 115 -5.23 31.68 8.54
N ALA A 116 -4.85 32.14 7.34
CA ALA A 116 -3.83 33.16 7.14
C ALA A 116 -4.27 34.49 7.75
N ALA A 117 -3.84 34.77 8.99
CA ALA A 117 -4.02 36.07 9.62
C ALA A 117 -2.76 36.93 9.44
N ARG A 118 -2.93 38.11 8.84
CA ARG A 118 -1.94 39.20 8.74
C ARG A 118 -1.34 39.56 10.11
N PRO A 119 -0.09 40.05 10.18
CA PRO A 119 0.51 40.46 11.43
C PRO A 119 -0.08 41.80 11.89
N ALA A 120 -0.65 41.82 13.10
CA ALA A 120 -0.96 43.06 13.82
C ALA A 120 -0.12 43.11 15.11
N ALA A 121 0.36 44.32 15.39
CA ALA A 121 1.38 44.67 16.37
C ALA A 121 1.08 44.27 17.82
N ALA A 122 2.15 44.13 18.61
CA ALA A 122 2.13 44.13 20.08
C ALA A 122 2.84 45.41 20.59
N PRO A 123 2.83 45.74 21.90
CA PRO A 123 2.08 45.15 23.03
C PRO A 123 1.39 46.20 23.92
N ASP A 124 0.62 45.76 24.93
CA ASP A 124 0.73 46.33 26.28
C ASP A 124 0.11 45.43 27.37
N GLY A 125 0.89 45.20 28.43
CA GLY A 125 0.41 45.34 29.81
C GLY A 125 -0.29 44.18 30.54
N ALA A 126 0.47 43.63 31.51
CA ALA A 126 0.06 43.28 32.88
C ALA A 126 -0.26 41.81 33.26
N ALA A 127 0.35 41.44 34.39
CA ALA A 127 0.41 40.14 35.05
C ALA A 127 -0.81 39.82 35.94
N ALA A 128 -1.05 38.53 36.23
CA ALA A 128 -1.09 37.96 37.60
C ALA A 128 -1.69 36.52 37.65
N THR A 129 -0.89 35.59 38.21
CA THR A 129 -1.17 34.52 39.21
C THR A 129 -2.49 33.74 39.26
N GLY A 130 -2.40 32.41 39.44
CA GLY A 130 -3.42 31.61 40.16
C GLY A 130 -3.40 30.10 39.91
N GLU A 131 -2.98 29.34 40.92
CA GLU A 131 -2.92 27.87 41.00
C GLU A 131 -4.30 27.19 41.23
N THR A 132 -4.37 25.92 40.78
CA THR A 132 -5.22 24.80 41.26
C THR A 132 -6.74 24.80 41.01
N ALA A 133 -7.24 23.77 40.31
CA ALA A 133 -8.03 22.68 40.92
C ALA A 133 -8.51 21.68 39.86
N ALA A 134 -8.28 20.40 40.13
CA ALA A 134 -8.83 19.27 39.40
C ALA A 134 -10.36 19.19 39.55
N THR A 135 -11.06 18.81 38.48
CA THR A 135 -12.35 18.11 38.60
C THR A 135 -12.48 17.13 37.45
N ASP A 136 -12.30 15.86 37.82
CA ASP A 136 -12.66 14.67 37.07
C ASP A 136 -14.18 14.53 37.02
N ARG A 137 -14.76 14.51 35.81
CA ARG A 137 -16.02 13.80 35.50
C ARG A 137 -16.00 13.39 34.03
N GLY A 138 -15.75 12.11 33.83
CA GLY A 138 -15.88 11.44 32.54
C GLY A 138 -17.31 11.44 32.00
N GLU A 139 -17.38 11.49 30.68
CA GLU A 139 -18.45 10.89 29.89
C GLU A 139 -17.79 10.17 28.70
N ALA A 140 -18.07 8.88 28.61
CA ALA A 140 -17.52 7.96 27.65
C ALA A 140 -18.15 8.17 26.26
N THR A 141 -17.40 8.75 25.33
CA THR A 141 -17.62 8.55 23.90
C THR A 141 -16.59 7.52 23.43
N GLY A 142 -17.08 6.33 23.06
CA GLY A 142 -16.27 5.25 22.52
C GLY A 142 -15.71 5.64 21.16
N GLU A 143 -14.55 6.29 21.14
CA GLU A 143 -13.72 6.41 19.96
C GLU A 143 -13.02 5.07 19.71
N VAL A 144 -13.38 4.44 18.60
CA VAL A 144 -12.70 3.27 18.06
C VAL A 144 -11.28 3.71 17.69
N ARG A 145 -10.30 3.42 18.56
CA ARG A 145 -8.88 3.63 18.28
C ARG A 145 -8.45 2.69 17.15
N ILE A 146 -8.13 3.26 16.00
CA ILE A 146 -7.64 2.51 14.83
C ILE A 146 -6.20 2.05 15.11
N ALA A 147 -5.95 0.74 14.97
CA ALA A 147 -4.70 0.06 15.31
C ALA A 147 -3.46 0.44 14.46
N GLY A 148 -3.57 1.39 13.53
CA GLY A 148 -2.48 1.82 12.64
C GLY A 148 -1.85 3.19 12.96
N GLY A 149 -2.29 3.88 14.02
CA GLY A 149 -1.79 5.22 14.35
C GLY A 149 -0.35 5.28 14.91
N GLY A 150 0.11 4.18 15.52
CA GLY A 150 1.45 4.09 16.13
C GLY A 150 2.57 4.01 15.09
N GLU A 151 2.49 3.05 14.18
CA GLU A 151 3.47 2.83 13.10
C GLU A 151 3.56 4.06 12.16
N ALA A 152 2.41 4.64 11.83
CA ALA A 152 2.32 5.89 11.08
C ALA A 152 3.07 7.05 11.75
N ALA A 153 2.98 7.17 13.08
CA ALA A 153 3.65 8.23 13.82
C ALA A 153 5.17 8.01 13.88
N GLU A 154 5.63 6.78 14.06
CA GLU A 154 7.05 6.43 14.11
C GLU A 154 7.76 6.77 12.78
N ILE A 155 7.13 6.47 11.65
CA ILE A 155 7.63 6.86 10.31
C ILE A 155 7.79 8.38 10.22
N LEU A 156 6.76 9.13 10.60
CA LEU A 156 6.76 10.59 10.54
C LEU A 156 7.83 11.22 11.45
N GLU A 157 8.10 10.62 12.61
CA GLU A 157 9.19 11.04 13.50
C GLU A 157 10.56 10.78 12.92
N ALA A 158 10.77 9.61 12.30
CA ALA A 158 12.03 9.31 11.64
C ALA A 158 12.32 10.31 10.50
N LEU A 159 11.30 10.67 9.72
CA LEU A 159 11.41 11.70 8.69
C LEU A 159 11.68 13.09 9.27
N ALA A 160 11.06 13.43 10.40
CA ALA A 160 11.33 14.68 11.09
C ALA A 160 12.79 14.75 11.56
N MET A 161 13.33 13.65 12.10
CA MET A 161 14.74 13.56 12.51
C MET A 161 15.71 13.73 11.31
N MET A 162 15.35 13.23 10.13
CA MET A 162 16.15 13.45 8.91
C MET A 162 16.12 14.92 8.48
N ALA A 163 14.96 15.58 8.56
CA ALA A 163 14.85 17.00 8.25
C ALA A 163 15.62 17.88 9.25
N ASP A 164 15.72 17.45 10.51
CA ASP A 164 16.50 18.09 11.58
C ASP A 164 17.99 17.69 11.59
N ASP A 165 18.48 16.92 10.61
CA ASP A 165 19.87 16.47 10.57
C ASP A 165 20.85 17.67 10.50
N PRO A 166 21.73 17.84 11.50
CA PRO A 166 22.70 18.93 11.51
C PRO A 166 23.65 18.93 10.30
N MET A 167 23.99 17.75 9.75
CA MET A 167 24.87 17.66 8.59
C MET A 167 24.20 18.18 7.32
N LEU A 168 22.91 17.86 7.14
CA LEU A 168 22.11 18.35 6.03
C LEU A 168 21.96 19.87 6.10
N LEU A 169 21.67 20.40 7.29
CA LEU A 169 21.58 21.84 7.54
C LEU A 169 22.91 22.55 7.23
N GLU A 170 24.02 22.05 7.77
CA GLU A 170 25.34 22.64 7.57
C GLU A 170 25.73 22.69 6.07
N GLU A 171 25.47 21.61 5.34
CA GLU A 171 25.76 21.53 3.90
C GLU A 171 24.87 22.47 3.07
N ALA A 172 23.56 22.51 3.35
CA ALA A 172 22.65 23.42 2.65
C ALA A 172 23.00 24.89 2.93
N GLU A 173 23.31 25.24 4.18
CA GLU A 173 23.74 26.60 4.51
C GLU A 173 25.10 26.95 3.89
N ARG A 174 26.03 25.99 3.81
CA ARG A 174 27.34 26.19 3.15
C ARG A 174 27.12 26.56 1.68
N ARG A 175 26.25 25.83 0.97
CA ARG A 175 25.89 26.13 -0.42
C ARG A 175 25.26 27.51 -0.58
N ALA A 176 24.38 27.90 0.36
CA ALA A 176 23.80 29.23 0.38
C ALA A 176 24.87 30.33 0.59
N ARG A 177 25.82 30.11 1.50
CA ARG A 177 26.99 31.01 1.72
C ARG A 177 27.93 31.09 0.52
N ASP A 178 28.01 30.03 -0.27
CA ASP A 178 28.81 29.97 -1.50
C ASP A 178 28.13 30.69 -2.69
N GLY A 179 26.85 31.07 -2.54
CA GLY A 179 26.15 31.93 -3.49
C GLY A 179 25.00 31.28 -4.25
N ALA A 180 24.57 30.07 -3.85
CA ALA A 180 23.29 29.51 -4.30
C ALA A 180 22.12 30.17 -3.58
N ASP A 181 20.98 30.39 -4.25
CA ASP A 181 19.75 30.75 -3.54
C ASP A 181 19.24 29.57 -2.72
N ALA A 182 18.43 29.85 -1.70
CA ALA A 182 17.99 28.85 -0.72
C ALA A 182 17.34 27.61 -1.34
N ALA A 183 16.54 27.76 -2.41
CA ALA A 183 15.88 26.63 -3.05
C ALA A 183 16.90 25.70 -3.73
N HIS A 184 17.87 26.26 -4.46
CA HIS A 184 18.95 25.51 -5.10
C HIS A 184 19.95 24.93 -4.08
N ALA A 185 20.19 25.64 -2.98
CA ALA A 185 21.05 25.18 -1.90
C ALA A 185 20.47 23.94 -1.22
N LEU A 186 19.17 23.95 -0.93
CA LEU A 186 18.42 22.80 -0.40
C LEU A 186 18.39 21.65 -1.40
N ASP A 187 17.96 21.91 -2.64
CA ASP A 187 17.86 20.88 -3.68
C ASP A 187 19.17 20.11 -3.86
N ALA A 188 20.28 20.84 -3.96
CA ALA A 188 21.60 20.25 -4.16
C ALA A 188 22.15 19.54 -2.90
N ALA A 189 21.84 20.01 -1.70
CA ALA A 189 22.23 19.34 -0.46
C ALA A 189 21.48 18.00 -0.31
N PHE A 190 20.17 18.00 -0.52
CA PHE A 190 19.37 16.77 -0.51
C PHE A 190 19.79 15.80 -1.61
N ALA A 191 20.06 16.28 -2.84
CA ALA A 191 20.53 15.44 -3.93
C ALA A 191 21.83 14.72 -3.57
N GLN A 192 22.80 15.40 -2.94
CA GLN A 192 24.04 14.78 -2.50
C GLN A 192 23.82 13.67 -1.46
N HIS A 193 22.97 13.92 -0.45
CA HIS A 193 22.65 12.91 0.57
C HIS A 193 21.88 11.73 -0.02
N ARG A 194 20.95 12.00 -0.94
CA ARG A 194 20.21 10.98 -1.68
C ARG A 194 21.15 10.11 -2.51
N ASP A 195 22.06 10.71 -3.26
CA ASP A 195 23.01 9.96 -4.11
C ASP A 195 23.94 9.11 -3.24
N ALA A 196 24.39 9.62 -2.09
CA ALA A 196 25.17 8.83 -1.12
C ALA A 196 24.38 7.64 -0.55
N LEU A 197 23.09 7.81 -0.24
CA LEU A 197 22.22 6.70 0.20
C LEU A 197 21.96 5.69 -0.92
N ALA A 198 21.76 6.16 -2.15
CA ALA A 198 21.55 5.31 -3.31
C ALA A 198 22.79 4.45 -3.63
N GLU A 199 23.99 5.03 -3.51
CA GLU A 199 25.27 4.32 -3.69
C GLU A 199 25.51 3.22 -2.64
N LEU A 200 25.02 3.40 -1.41
CA LEU A 200 25.11 2.40 -0.35
C LEU A 200 24.23 1.17 -0.61
N GLY A 201 23.17 1.31 -1.42
CA GLY A 201 22.28 0.22 -1.82
C GLY A 201 21.42 -0.37 -0.68
N GLY A 202 20.62 -1.39 -1.02
CA GLY A 202 19.75 -2.09 -0.08
C GLY A 202 18.72 -1.17 0.58
N TYR A 203 18.45 -1.37 1.88
CA TYR A 203 17.50 -0.59 2.67
C TYR A 203 17.72 0.93 2.59
N LEU A 204 18.98 1.35 2.55
CA LEU A 204 19.34 2.77 2.57
C LEU A 204 18.98 3.45 1.25
N ALA A 205 19.05 2.72 0.14
CA ALA A 205 18.61 3.23 -1.15
C ALA A 205 17.09 3.39 -1.23
N GLU A 206 16.30 2.59 -0.49
CA GLU A 206 14.85 2.77 -0.41
C GLU A 206 14.47 4.08 0.31
N ARG A 207 15.30 4.53 1.26
CA ARG A 207 15.16 5.85 1.93
C ARG A 207 15.55 7.04 1.06
N ALA A 208 16.07 6.82 -0.15
CA ALA A 208 16.33 7.91 -1.08
C ALA A 208 15.03 8.67 -1.46
N ALA A 209 13.92 7.94 -1.58
CA ALA A 209 12.60 8.53 -1.85
C ALA A 209 12.12 9.42 -0.70
N ASP A 210 12.44 9.07 0.54
CA ASP A 210 12.14 9.88 1.72
C ASP A 210 12.87 11.23 1.66
N LEU A 211 14.15 11.23 1.26
CA LEU A 211 14.91 12.48 1.07
C LEU A 211 14.35 13.33 -0.07
N ASP A 212 13.86 12.73 -1.15
CA ASP A 212 13.18 13.48 -2.21
C ASP A 212 11.90 14.15 -1.72
N ASP A 213 11.10 13.51 -0.85
CA ASP A 213 9.93 14.13 -0.22
C ASP A 213 10.32 15.32 0.68
N LEU A 214 11.30 15.13 1.57
CA LEU A 214 11.81 16.20 2.44
C LEU A 214 12.36 17.39 1.65
N LYS A 215 13.11 17.11 0.58
CA LYS A 215 13.60 18.11 -0.38
C LYS A 215 12.46 18.91 -0.98
N HIS A 216 11.43 18.25 -1.52
CA HIS A 216 10.30 18.94 -2.13
C HIS A 216 9.57 19.86 -1.13
N ARG A 217 9.41 19.43 0.13
CA ARG A 217 8.83 20.27 1.18
C ARG A 217 9.70 21.47 1.53
N ALA A 218 11.01 21.27 1.68
CA ALA A 218 11.94 22.35 2.01
C ALA A 218 12.06 23.38 0.87
N VAL A 219 12.14 22.92 -0.39
CA VAL A 219 12.17 23.78 -1.58
C VAL A 219 10.86 24.56 -1.72
N ALA A 220 9.70 23.93 -1.52
CA ALA A 220 8.41 24.62 -1.56
C ALA A 220 8.36 25.75 -0.53
N PHE A 221 8.81 25.49 0.70
CA PHE A 221 8.88 26.52 1.74
C PHE A 221 9.80 27.68 1.32
N ALA A 222 11.00 27.39 0.80
CA ALA A 222 11.96 28.40 0.37
C ALA A 222 11.42 29.27 -0.78
N LEU A 223 10.56 28.71 -1.64
CA LEU A 223 9.89 29.41 -2.74
C LEU A 223 8.59 30.13 -2.32
N GLY A 224 8.16 29.99 -1.07
CA GLY A 224 6.88 30.51 -0.59
C GLY A 224 5.66 29.79 -1.19
N LEU A 225 5.85 28.56 -1.68
CA LEU A 225 4.80 27.70 -2.21
C LEU A 225 4.17 26.87 -1.06
N PRO A 226 2.92 26.41 -1.21
CA PRO A 226 2.36 25.42 -0.30
C PRO A 226 3.26 24.18 -0.26
N MET A 227 3.63 23.73 0.94
CA MET A 227 4.38 22.48 1.09
C MET A 227 3.54 21.31 0.54
N PRO A 228 4.14 20.36 -0.19
CA PRO A 228 3.49 19.12 -0.57
C PRO A 228 2.91 18.42 0.65
N GLY A 229 1.75 17.81 0.50
CA GLY A 229 1.06 17.14 1.59
C GLY A 229 -0.43 17.03 1.33
N LEU A 230 -1.11 16.38 2.27
CA LEU A 230 -2.54 16.19 2.17
C LEU A 230 -3.29 17.53 2.21
N PRO A 231 -4.19 17.78 1.25
CA PRO A 231 -4.99 18.99 1.27
C PRO A 231 -5.99 18.97 2.44
N ALA A 232 -6.30 20.17 2.94
CA ALA A 232 -7.27 20.37 4.01
C ALA A 232 -8.34 21.39 3.59
N PRO A 233 -9.23 21.02 2.65
CA PRO A 233 -10.23 21.96 2.11
C PRO A 233 -11.36 22.29 3.10
N GLY A 234 -11.43 21.62 4.25
CA GLY A 234 -12.46 21.83 5.28
C GLY A 234 -13.80 21.14 4.97
N HIS A 235 -13.83 20.25 3.98
CA HIS A 235 -14.97 19.40 3.64
C HIS A 235 -14.48 18.03 3.16
N PRO A 236 -15.33 16.98 3.17
CA PRO A 236 -14.97 15.68 2.60
C PRO A 236 -14.66 15.76 1.11
N TYR A 237 -13.66 15.01 0.65
CA TYR A 237 -13.14 15.10 -0.72
C TYR A 237 -12.55 13.78 -1.23
N VAL A 238 -12.43 13.66 -2.55
CA VAL A 238 -11.66 12.58 -3.19
C VAL A 238 -10.23 13.06 -3.38
N LEU A 239 -9.26 12.36 -2.80
CA LEU A 239 -7.84 12.71 -2.94
C LEU A 239 -7.32 12.18 -4.28
N VAL A 240 -6.77 13.07 -5.09
CA VAL A 240 -6.10 12.73 -6.35
C VAL A 240 -4.62 13.08 -6.23
N ALA A 241 -3.72 12.17 -6.60
CA ALA A 241 -2.28 12.41 -6.53
C ALA A 241 -1.52 11.70 -7.66
N GLU A 242 -0.29 12.14 -7.95
CA GLU A 242 0.58 11.37 -8.85
C GLU A 242 0.97 10.05 -8.17
N ASP A 243 1.46 10.13 -6.93
CA ASP A 243 1.71 9.02 -6.01
C ASP A 243 1.60 9.55 -4.56
N LEU A 244 1.59 8.66 -3.57
CA LEU A 244 1.65 9.04 -2.15
C LEU A 244 2.91 8.47 -1.49
N SER A 245 3.59 9.33 -0.72
CA SER A 245 4.63 8.86 0.19
C SER A 245 4.03 8.08 1.37
N PRO A 246 4.82 7.27 2.09
CA PRO A 246 4.41 6.68 3.36
C PRO A 246 3.90 7.72 4.36
N ALA A 247 4.54 8.90 4.41
CA ALA A 247 4.15 10.01 5.28
C ALA A 247 2.77 10.58 4.96
N ASP A 248 2.46 10.76 3.67
CA ASP A 248 1.16 11.27 3.25
C ASP A 248 0.07 10.22 3.47
N THR A 249 0.38 8.94 3.20
CA THR A 249 -0.58 7.86 3.43
C THR A 249 -0.89 7.69 4.92
N ALA A 250 0.11 7.79 5.79
CA ALA A 250 -0.06 7.79 7.24
C ALA A 250 -1.04 8.88 7.70
N GLY A 251 -0.96 10.07 7.11
CA GLY A 251 -1.77 11.23 7.46
C GLY A 251 -3.21 11.25 6.95
N LEU A 252 -3.66 10.27 6.14
CA LEU A 252 -5.02 10.33 5.56
C LEU A 252 -6.08 10.33 6.67
N GLY A 253 -6.84 11.42 6.71
CA GLY A 253 -7.90 11.66 7.68
C GLY A 253 -9.27 11.13 7.23
N PRO A 254 -10.29 11.21 8.12
CA PRO A 254 -11.64 10.73 7.83
C PRO A 254 -12.36 11.51 6.73
N ASP A 255 -11.89 12.72 6.39
CA ASP A 255 -12.46 13.55 5.32
C ASP A 255 -12.09 13.05 3.91
N VAL A 256 -11.10 12.15 3.80
CA VAL A 256 -10.77 11.52 2.51
C VAL A 256 -11.82 10.45 2.21
N LEU A 257 -12.66 10.72 1.21
CA LEU A 257 -13.74 9.83 0.79
C LEU A 257 -13.26 8.66 -0.08
N ALA A 258 -12.26 8.92 -0.92
CA ALA A 258 -11.57 7.94 -1.74
C ALA A 258 -10.19 8.45 -2.15
N LEU A 259 -9.35 7.52 -2.59
CA LEU A 259 -8.00 7.79 -3.07
C LEU A 259 -7.85 7.38 -4.54
N VAL A 260 -7.32 8.28 -5.37
CA VAL A 260 -7.01 7.99 -6.77
C VAL A 260 -5.58 8.44 -7.07
N THR A 261 -4.74 7.52 -7.54
CA THR A 261 -3.38 7.85 -7.96
C THR A 261 -3.17 7.61 -9.46
N GLU A 262 -2.41 8.51 -10.10
CA GLU A 262 -2.02 8.34 -11.51
C GLU A 262 -0.97 7.23 -11.67
N ARG A 263 -0.06 7.10 -10.70
CA ARG A 263 0.98 6.08 -10.66
C ARG A 263 0.77 5.15 -9.47
N GLY A 264 1.65 4.15 -9.35
CA GLY A 264 1.59 3.14 -8.30
C GLY A 264 0.91 1.84 -8.76
N GLY A 265 1.28 0.75 -8.10
CA GLY A 265 0.75 -0.59 -8.38
C GLY A 265 -0.25 -1.08 -7.32
N PRO A 266 -0.98 -2.17 -7.59
CA PRO A 266 -1.94 -2.72 -6.64
C PRO A 266 -1.31 -3.18 -5.32
N THR A 267 0.00 -3.41 -5.29
CA THR A 267 0.72 -3.82 -4.07
C THR A 267 1.54 -2.69 -3.45
N SER A 268 1.31 -1.43 -3.84
CA SER A 268 1.98 -0.28 -3.23
C SER A 268 1.58 -0.11 -1.77
N HIS A 269 2.42 0.55 -0.97
CA HIS A 269 2.07 0.92 0.42
C HIS A 269 0.74 1.68 0.48
N THR A 270 0.53 2.58 -0.47
CA THR A 270 -0.71 3.34 -0.69
C THR A 270 -1.93 2.41 -0.83
N ALA A 271 -1.86 1.40 -1.70
CA ALA A 271 -2.94 0.44 -1.91
C ALA A 271 -3.21 -0.43 -0.68
N ILE A 272 -2.14 -0.89 0.00
CA ILE A 272 -2.25 -1.70 1.22
C ILE A 272 -2.93 -0.92 2.35
N LEU A 273 -2.52 0.34 2.57
CA LEU A 273 -3.08 1.19 3.62
C LEU A 273 -4.54 1.58 3.33
N ALA A 274 -4.87 1.89 2.07
CA ALA A 274 -6.25 2.17 1.67
C ALA A 274 -7.18 0.98 1.99
N ARG A 275 -6.75 -0.25 1.66
CA ARG A 275 -7.49 -1.48 2.02
C ARG A 275 -7.62 -1.65 3.53
N GLY A 276 -6.52 -1.52 4.26
CA GLY A 276 -6.51 -1.66 5.72
C GLY A 276 -7.51 -0.72 6.41
N ARG A 277 -7.75 0.46 5.81
CA ARG A 277 -8.71 1.46 6.28
C ARG A 277 -10.11 1.33 5.67
N GLY A 278 -10.33 0.46 4.69
CA GLY A 278 -11.60 0.37 3.95
C GLY A 278 -11.91 1.64 3.14
N LEU A 279 -10.89 2.41 2.78
CA LEU A 279 -10.99 3.59 1.93
C LEU A 279 -11.05 3.13 0.47
N PRO A 280 -12.11 3.47 -0.31
CA PRO A 280 -12.17 3.16 -1.73
C PRO A 280 -10.94 3.74 -2.44
N ALA A 281 -10.26 2.92 -3.23
CA ALA A 281 -9.04 3.36 -3.88
C ALA A 281 -8.81 2.76 -5.27
N VAL A 282 -8.29 3.60 -6.17
CA VAL A 282 -7.90 3.28 -7.55
C VAL A 282 -6.48 3.79 -7.78
N VAL A 283 -5.62 2.96 -8.34
CA VAL A 283 -4.23 3.35 -8.69
C VAL A 283 -4.01 3.19 -10.19
N ALA A 284 -2.89 3.70 -10.71
CA ALA A 284 -2.55 3.64 -12.13
C ALA A 284 -3.65 4.24 -13.05
N CYS A 285 -4.32 5.31 -12.60
CA CYS A 285 -5.39 5.98 -13.33
C CYS A 285 -4.83 7.13 -14.17
N ALA A 286 -4.39 6.82 -15.39
CA ALA A 286 -3.79 7.82 -16.29
C ALA A 286 -4.75 8.97 -16.63
N GLY A 287 -4.25 10.21 -16.62
CA GLY A 287 -5.02 11.41 -16.99
C GLY A 287 -5.92 11.94 -15.87
N VAL A 288 -5.90 11.33 -14.68
CA VAL A 288 -6.66 11.85 -13.52
C VAL A 288 -6.11 13.20 -13.04
N MET A 289 -4.81 13.46 -13.22
CA MET A 289 -4.15 14.70 -12.81
C MET A 289 -4.55 15.91 -13.67
N ASP A 290 -5.04 15.66 -14.90
CA ASP A 290 -5.52 16.69 -15.83
C ASP A 290 -6.89 17.26 -15.43
N LEU A 291 -7.59 16.62 -14.49
CA LEU A 291 -8.88 17.09 -14.00
C LEU A 291 -8.71 18.30 -13.06
N PRO A 292 -9.54 19.35 -13.18
CA PRO A 292 -9.50 20.50 -12.28
C PRO A 292 -9.91 20.15 -10.84
N ASP A 293 -9.32 20.84 -9.86
CA ASP A 293 -9.77 20.76 -8.46
C ASP A 293 -11.24 21.18 -8.33
N GLY A 294 -11.95 20.52 -7.42
CA GLY A 294 -13.39 20.71 -7.20
C GLY A 294 -14.27 19.95 -8.20
N THR A 295 -13.70 19.27 -9.21
CA THR A 295 -14.49 18.41 -10.11
C THR A 295 -15.18 17.31 -9.31
N VAL A 296 -16.50 17.17 -9.43
CA VAL A 296 -17.22 16.07 -8.76
C VAL A 296 -16.95 14.77 -9.51
N VAL A 297 -16.34 13.82 -8.81
CA VAL A 297 -15.99 12.50 -9.35
C VAL A 297 -16.65 11.41 -8.54
N GLY A 298 -17.02 10.32 -9.21
CA GLY A 298 -17.41 9.06 -8.60
C GLY A 298 -16.25 8.07 -8.73
N VAL A 299 -15.93 7.39 -7.64
CA VAL A 299 -14.86 6.40 -7.57
C VAL A 299 -15.47 5.06 -7.22
N ASP A 300 -15.22 4.04 -8.04
CA ASP A 300 -15.49 2.63 -7.71
C ASP A 300 -14.14 1.92 -7.53
N GLY A 301 -13.75 1.72 -6.27
CA GLY A 301 -12.48 1.10 -5.94
C GLY A 301 -12.45 -0.42 -6.16
N GLY A 302 -13.60 -1.03 -6.48
CA GLY A 302 -13.68 -2.44 -6.89
C GLY A 302 -13.46 -2.62 -8.39
N THR A 303 -14.09 -1.79 -9.24
CA THR A 303 -13.94 -1.88 -10.70
C THR A 303 -12.76 -1.08 -11.26
N GLY A 304 -12.23 -0.11 -10.50
CA GLY A 304 -11.22 0.82 -10.97
C GLY A 304 -11.77 1.98 -11.80
N GLU A 305 -13.09 2.15 -11.86
CA GLU A 305 -13.74 3.18 -12.67
C GLU A 305 -13.82 4.52 -11.93
N ILE A 306 -13.46 5.59 -12.63
CA ILE A 306 -13.67 6.98 -12.21
C ILE A 306 -14.65 7.65 -13.18
N THR A 307 -15.77 8.15 -12.67
CA THR A 307 -16.77 8.88 -13.47
C THR A 307 -16.68 10.39 -13.20
N THR A 308 -16.59 11.19 -14.25
CA THR A 308 -16.58 12.68 -14.17
C THR A 308 -17.92 13.26 -14.61
N GLY A 309 -18.17 14.53 -14.26
CA GLY A 309 -19.38 15.24 -14.68
C GLY A 309 -20.66 14.69 -14.05
N LEU A 310 -20.57 14.18 -12.81
CA LEU A 310 -21.72 13.70 -12.06
C LEU A 310 -22.62 14.86 -11.64
N SER A 311 -23.94 14.63 -11.68
CA SER A 311 -24.89 15.51 -11.00
C SER A 311 -24.83 15.29 -9.49
N GLU A 312 -25.27 16.28 -8.71
CA GLU A 312 -25.33 16.17 -7.24
C GLU A 312 -26.24 15.00 -6.80
N GLU A 313 -27.34 14.77 -7.52
CA GLU A 313 -28.23 13.65 -7.25
C GLU A 313 -27.49 12.32 -7.44
N ARG A 314 -26.72 12.18 -8.53
CA ARG A 314 -26.00 10.95 -8.81
C ARG A 314 -24.87 10.70 -7.81
N ALA A 315 -24.17 11.75 -7.39
CA ALA A 315 -23.16 11.65 -6.34
C ALA A 315 -23.79 11.20 -5.00
N THR A 316 -24.94 11.77 -4.65
CA THR A 316 -25.69 11.42 -3.44
C THR A 316 -26.16 9.96 -3.48
N GLU A 317 -26.67 9.50 -4.62
CA GLU A 317 -27.07 8.10 -4.82
C GLU A 317 -25.90 7.12 -4.63
N ILE A 318 -24.71 7.45 -5.16
CA ILE A 318 -23.52 6.62 -5.00
C ILE A 318 -23.14 6.48 -3.52
N VAL A 319 -23.08 7.60 -2.79
CA VAL A 319 -22.70 7.61 -1.37
C VAL A 319 -23.75 6.90 -0.50
N ALA A 320 -25.05 7.15 -0.76
CA ALA A 320 -26.12 6.49 -0.03
C ALA A 320 -26.15 4.99 -0.31
N GLY A 321 -25.93 4.59 -1.56
CA GLY A 321 -25.86 3.20 -1.99
C GLY A 321 -24.69 2.45 -1.33
N ASP A 322 -23.50 3.04 -1.32
CA ASP A 322 -22.33 2.45 -0.65
C ASP A 322 -22.54 2.31 0.86
N ARG A 323 -23.11 3.33 1.52
CA ARG A 323 -23.43 3.25 2.94
C ARG A 323 -24.44 2.14 3.25
N ALA A 324 -25.49 2.03 2.46
CA ALA A 324 -26.50 0.98 2.62
C ALA A 324 -25.89 -0.42 2.39
N GLU A 325 -25.04 -0.56 1.38
CA GLU A 325 -24.32 -1.79 1.08
C GLU A 325 -23.38 -2.18 2.23
N ARG A 326 -22.54 -1.25 2.71
CA ARG A 326 -21.66 -1.47 3.87
C ARG A 326 -22.43 -1.88 5.11
N ALA A 327 -23.56 -1.23 5.39
CA ALA A 327 -24.41 -1.60 6.52
C ALA A 327 -25.01 -3.00 6.37
N ARG A 328 -25.46 -3.37 5.16
CA ARG A 328 -25.95 -4.71 4.85
C ARG A 328 -24.85 -5.76 5.05
N LEU A 329 -23.66 -5.52 4.49
CA LEU A 329 -22.51 -6.41 4.61
C LEU A 329 -22.07 -6.56 6.06
N ALA A 330 -22.02 -5.47 6.85
CA ALA A 330 -21.65 -5.52 8.26
C ALA A 330 -22.61 -6.37 9.12
N ALA A 331 -23.86 -6.55 8.67
CA ALA A 331 -24.81 -7.46 9.31
C ALA A 331 -24.59 -8.94 8.96
N SER A 332 -23.74 -9.24 7.97
CA SER A 332 -23.40 -10.60 7.55
C SER A 332 -22.60 -11.32 8.63
N SER A 333 -23.01 -12.55 8.97
CA SER A 333 -22.43 -13.34 10.06
C SER A 333 -22.47 -14.85 9.78
N GLY A 334 -21.79 -15.62 10.63
CA GLY A 334 -21.68 -17.07 10.50
C GLY A 334 -20.50 -17.51 9.64
N PRO A 335 -20.40 -18.82 9.29
CA PRO A 335 -19.26 -19.37 8.56
C PRO A 335 -19.36 -19.15 7.05
N GLY A 336 -18.22 -19.21 6.36
CA GLY A 336 -18.11 -19.08 4.93
C GLY A 336 -18.63 -20.30 4.20
N ARG A 337 -19.52 -20.08 3.24
CA ARG A 337 -20.15 -21.13 2.45
C ARG A 337 -20.79 -20.57 1.19
N THR A 338 -20.95 -21.43 0.19
CA THR A 338 -21.76 -21.16 -1.00
C THR A 338 -23.26 -21.20 -0.69
N ALA A 339 -24.10 -20.76 -1.63
CA ALA A 339 -25.57 -20.79 -1.52
C ALA A 339 -26.14 -22.19 -1.25
N ASP A 340 -25.51 -23.23 -1.81
CA ASP A 340 -25.84 -24.65 -1.61
C ASP A 340 -25.14 -25.28 -0.38
N GLY A 341 -24.46 -24.46 0.43
CA GLY A 341 -23.88 -24.87 1.72
C GLY A 341 -22.50 -25.52 1.64
N HIS A 342 -21.82 -25.49 0.49
CA HIS A 342 -20.43 -25.96 0.40
C HIS A 342 -19.52 -25.06 1.26
N PRO A 343 -18.79 -25.62 2.24
CA PRO A 343 -17.99 -24.83 3.16
C PRO A 343 -16.73 -24.28 2.49
N VAL A 344 -16.47 -22.99 2.69
CA VAL A 344 -15.21 -22.32 2.32
C VAL A 344 -14.83 -21.43 3.50
N LYS A 345 -13.83 -21.85 4.29
CA LYS A 345 -13.50 -21.14 5.55
C LYS A 345 -13.01 -19.72 5.25
N LEU A 346 -13.58 -18.71 5.90
CA LEU A 346 -13.09 -17.33 5.83
C LEU A 346 -12.24 -17.03 7.06
N LEU A 347 -10.94 -16.96 6.85
CA LEU A 347 -9.93 -16.79 7.90
C LEU A 347 -9.33 -15.39 7.84
N LEU A 348 -8.71 -14.97 8.95
CA LEU A 348 -7.99 -13.70 9.01
C LEU A 348 -6.53 -13.87 8.59
N ASN A 349 -6.01 -12.81 7.97
CA ASN A 349 -4.58 -12.57 7.76
C ASN A 349 -4.17 -11.45 8.71
N ILE A 350 -3.26 -11.73 9.64
CA ILE A 350 -2.90 -10.84 10.76
C ILE A 350 -1.39 -10.67 10.89
N GLY A 351 -0.97 -9.52 11.41
CA GLY A 351 0.40 -9.27 11.86
C GLY A 351 0.55 -9.31 13.38
N SER A 352 -0.53 -9.13 14.13
CA SER A 352 -0.54 -9.22 15.60
C SER A 352 -1.93 -9.61 16.14
N ALA A 353 -2.01 -9.86 17.45
CA ALA A 353 -3.28 -10.12 18.12
C ALA A 353 -4.29 -8.95 17.99
N LYS A 354 -3.81 -7.71 17.79
CA LYS A 354 -4.66 -6.52 17.60
C LYS A 354 -5.51 -6.56 16.32
N ASP A 355 -5.13 -7.40 15.35
CA ASP A 355 -5.85 -7.55 14.09
C ASP A 355 -7.00 -8.56 14.20
N LEU A 356 -7.08 -9.32 15.29
CA LEU A 356 -8.15 -10.27 15.54
C LEU A 356 -9.48 -9.53 15.69
N ARG A 357 -10.55 -10.17 15.21
CA ARG A 357 -11.92 -9.67 15.32
C ARG A 357 -12.83 -10.78 15.85
N PRO A 358 -13.80 -10.46 16.73
CA PRO A 358 -14.78 -11.43 17.20
C PRO A 358 -15.55 -12.06 16.03
N GLY A 359 -15.83 -13.36 16.11
CA GLY A 359 -16.63 -14.09 15.10
C GLY A 359 -15.86 -14.52 13.86
N ALA A 360 -14.53 -14.31 13.80
CA ALA A 360 -13.68 -14.91 12.78
C ALA A 360 -13.62 -16.44 12.91
N GLU A 361 -13.51 -17.15 11.78
CA GLU A 361 -13.43 -18.63 11.77
C GLU A 361 -12.01 -19.15 12.10
N GLY A 362 -11.07 -18.24 12.35
CA GLY A 362 -9.66 -18.52 12.67
C GLY A 362 -8.69 -17.61 11.91
N VAL A 363 -7.42 -17.92 12.01
CA VAL A 363 -6.31 -17.21 11.36
C VAL A 363 -5.66 -18.13 10.33
N GLY A 364 -5.74 -17.74 9.07
CA GLY A 364 -5.20 -18.51 7.94
C GLY A 364 -3.79 -18.08 7.54
N LEU A 365 -3.33 -16.94 8.05
CA LEU A 365 -1.97 -16.45 7.93
C LEU A 365 -1.68 -15.51 9.11
N PHE A 366 -0.82 -15.95 10.01
CA PHE A 366 -0.15 -15.09 10.98
C PHE A 366 1.25 -14.78 10.46
N ARG A 367 1.46 -13.52 10.07
CA ARG A 367 2.72 -12.97 9.55
C ARG A 367 3.67 -12.70 10.70
N THR A 368 4.71 -13.52 10.85
CA THR A 368 5.64 -13.37 11.96
C THR A 368 6.68 -12.28 11.73
N GLU A 369 6.82 -11.77 10.50
CA GLU A 369 7.85 -10.79 10.14
C GLU A 369 7.75 -9.50 10.95
N PHE A 370 6.53 -9.07 11.31
CA PHE A 370 6.30 -7.88 12.13
C PHE A 370 6.92 -7.95 13.53
N LEU A 371 7.22 -9.16 14.03
CA LEU A 371 7.94 -9.32 15.29
C LEU A 371 9.45 -9.04 15.16
N PHE A 372 9.97 -9.07 13.93
CA PHE A 372 11.38 -8.96 13.59
C PHE A 372 11.72 -7.58 12.98
N LEU A 373 10.78 -6.97 12.24
CA LEU A 373 10.95 -5.68 11.58
C LEU A 373 11.31 -4.55 12.56
N ASP A 374 12.12 -3.60 12.11
CA ASP A 374 12.57 -2.41 12.85
C ASP A 374 13.33 -2.68 14.16
N ARG A 375 13.87 -3.90 14.31
CA ARG A 375 14.70 -4.28 15.45
C ARG A 375 16.18 -4.31 15.10
N THR A 376 17.00 -3.86 16.04
CA THR A 376 18.47 -3.95 15.96
C THR A 376 18.99 -5.34 16.30
N GLY A 377 18.17 -6.19 16.93
CA GLY A 377 18.49 -7.58 17.30
C GLY A 377 17.29 -8.50 17.10
N ALA A 378 17.56 -9.79 16.86
CA ALA A 378 16.51 -10.79 16.72
C ALA A 378 15.64 -10.88 17.98
N PRO A 379 14.31 -11.04 17.86
CA PRO A 379 13.45 -11.28 19.00
C PRO A 379 13.92 -12.53 19.76
N SER A 380 14.07 -12.40 21.07
CA SER A 380 14.42 -13.51 21.93
C SER A 380 13.35 -14.60 21.91
N PHE A 381 13.73 -15.82 22.27
CA PHE A 381 12.80 -16.94 22.40
C PHE A 381 11.58 -16.58 23.26
N GLY A 382 11.79 -15.94 24.42
CA GLY A 382 10.70 -15.54 25.32
C GLY A 382 9.73 -14.52 24.71
N GLU A 383 10.25 -13.56 23.94
CA GLU A 383 9.41 -12.58 23.23
C GLU A 383 8.59 -13.24 22.12
N GLN A 384 9.18 -14.19 21.37
CA GLN A 384 8.45 -14.97 20.38
C GLN A 384 7.34 -15.80 21.01
N VAL A 385 7.62 -16.50 22.12
CA VAL A 385 6.62 -17.27 22.86
C VAL A 385 5.46 -16.38 23.31
N ALA A 386 5.75 -15.22 23.90
CA ALA A 386 4.72 -14.29 24.37
C ALA A 386 3.83 -13.80 23.22
N ALA A 387 4.43 -13.38 22.10
CA ALA A 387 3.70 -12.89 20.94
C ALA A 387 2.81 -13.97 20.30
N TYR A 388 3.29 -15.22 20.23
CA TYR A 388 2.51 -16.33 19.70
C TYR A 388 1.38 -16.76 20.63
N ALA A 389 1.65 -16.81 21.94
CA ALA A 389 0.65 -17.14 22.95
C ALA A 389 -0.52 -16.15 22.95
N GLU A 390 -0.23 -14.84 22.83
CA GLU A 390 -1.26 -13.79 22.78
C GLU A 390 -2.29 -14.04 21.67
N VAL A 391 -1.84 -14.50 20.49
CA VAL A 391 -2.73 -14.84 19.37
C VAL A 391 -3.45 -16.17 19.62
N PHE A 392 -2.75 -17.18 20.12
CA PHE A 392 -3.29 -18.52 20.37
C PHE A 392 -4.37 -18.56 21.44
N GLU A 393 -4.35 -17.65 22.42
CA GLU A 393 -5.40 -17.50 23.45
C GLU A 393 -6.71 -16.95 22.87
N GLN A 394 -6.64 -16.25 21.74
CA GLN A 394 -7.78 -15.52 21.15
C GLN A 394 -8.36 -16.19 19.90
N ALA A 395 -7.70 -17.22 19.37
CA ALA A 395 -8.13 -17.93 18.17
C ALA A 395 -7.83 -19.44 18.24
N GLU A 396 -8.83 -20.27 17.93
CA GLU A 396 -8.72 -21.73 18.01
C GLU A 396 -7.83 -22.33 16.92
N THR A 397 -7.90 -21.81 15.69
CA THR A 397 -7.08 -22.25 14.55
C THR A 397 -6.19 -21.10 14.12
N VAL A 398 -4.87 -21.31 14.20
CA VAL A 398 -3.87 -20.31 13.79
C VAL A 398 -2.80 -20.97 12.93
N ILE A 399 -2.71 -20.53 11.68
CA ILE A 399 -1.65 -20.91 10.74
C ILE A 399 -0.54 -19.86 10.82
N VAL A 400 0.55 -20.23 11.50
CA VAL A 400 1.74 -19.40 11.64
C VAL A 400 2.64 -19.59 10.43
N ARG A 401 2.98 -18.49 9.75
CA ARG A 401 4.02 -18.50 8.72
C ARG A 401 5.36 -18.19 9.37
N THR A 402 6.34 -19.08 9.20
CA THR A 402 7.72 -18.79 9.64
C THR A 402 8.30 -17.60 8.89
N LEU A 403 9.37 -17.01 9.40
CA LEU A 403 9.95 -15.77 8.90
C LEU A 403 10.09 -15.72 7.36
N ASP A 404 9.37 -14.80 6.72
CA ASP A 404 9.48 -14.39 5.32
C ASP A 404 10.20 -13.03 5.18
N ALA A 405 11.49 -13.05 5.47
CA ALA A 405 12.40 -11.92 5.26
C ALA A 405 13.49 -12.29 4.26
N GLY A 406 14.10 -11.28 3.64
CA GLY A 406 15.15 -11.42 2.65
C GLY A 406 15.90 -10.12 2.48
N THR A 407 16.70 -10.01 1.42
CA THR A 407 17.43 -8.77 1.09
C THR A 407 16.49 -7.62 0.67
N ASP A 408 15.23 -7.91 0.34
CA ASP A 408 14.13 -6.97 0.06
C ASP A 408 13.44 -6.45 1.33
N LYS A 409 13.68 -7.11 2.47
CA LYS A 409 13.20 -6.71 3.80
C LYS A 409 14.34 -6.88 4.80
N PRO A 410 15.40 -6.06 4.65
CA PRO A 410 16.64 -6.29 5.34
C PRO A 410 16.43 -6.13 6.85
N LEU A 411 16.63 -7.23 7.56
CA LEU A 411 16.70 -7.26 9.01
C LEU A 411 18.17 -7.04 9.40
N PRO A 412 18.54 -5.89 10.01
CA PRO A 412 19.93 -5.53 10.23
C PRO A 412 20.75 -6.61 10.95
N PHE A 413 20.12 -7.31 11.89
CA PHE A 413 20.75 -8.40 12.66
C PHE A 413 20.98 -9.70 11.88
N LEU A 414 20.37 -9.87 10.70
CA LEU A 414 20.64 -11.02 9.84
C LEU A 414 21.96 -10.84 9.06
N GLY A 415 22.43 -9.61 8.83
CA GLY A 415 23.70 -9.37 8.13
C GLY A 415 23.77 -10.02 6.74
N LEU A 416 22.64 -10.14 6.04
CA LEU A 416 22.58 -10.72 4.70
C LEU A 416 23.37 -9.83 3.72
N PRO A 417 24.22 -10.41 2.84
CA PRO A 417 24.91 -9.63 1.82
C PRO A 417 23.90 -9.05 0.83
N GLY A 418 24.20 -7.87 0.27
CA GLY A 418 23.38 -7.30 -0.81
C GLY A 418 23.35 -8.22 -2.02
N GLU A 419 22.18 -8.33 -2.67
CA GLU A 419 21.96 -9.17 -3.84
C GLU A 419 21.45 -8.32 -5.02
N PRO A 420 21.86 -8.60 -6.28
CA PRO A 420 21.37 -7.86 -7.44
C PRO A 420 19.87 -8.00 -7.70
N ASN A 421 19.27 -9.12 -7.26
CA ASN A 421 17.84 -9.36 -7.36
C ASN A 421 17.33 -10.01 -6.07
N PRO A 422 16.93 -9.20 -5.08
CA PRO A 422 16.43 -9.69 -3.80
C PRO A 422 15.24 -10.65 -3.90
N ALA A 423 14.32 -10.39 -4.83
CA ALA A 423 13.15 -11.24 -5.03
C ALA A 423 13.52 -12.67 -5.48
N LEU A 424 14.63 -12.84 -6.21
CA LEU A 424 15.12 -14.15 -6.65
C LEU A 424 16.22 -14.73 -5.73
N GLY A 425 16.56 -14.04 -4.64
CA GLY A 425 17.70 -14.34 -3.78
C GLY A 425 17.39 -15.16 -2.53
N VAL A 426 18.13 -14.86 -1.46
CA VAL A 426 17.99 -15.50 -0.14
C VAL A 426 16.82 -14.85 0.62
N ARG A 427 15.65 -15.48 0.53
CA ARG A 427 14.41 -15.05 1.19
C ARG A 427 13.65 -16.23 1.82
N GLY A 428 12.90 -15.95 2.88
CA GLY A 428 12.00 -16.89 3.53
C GLY A 428 12.72 -18.10 4.09
N LEU A 429 12.24 -19.31 3.76
CA LEU A 429 12.85 -20.57 4.23
C LEU A 429 14.36 -20.66 3.90
N ARG A 430 14.83 -19.98 2.86
CA ARG A 430 16.23 -20.03 2.43
C ARG A 430 17.17 -19.25 3.36
N VAL A 431 16.66 -18.33 4.18
CA VAL A 431 17.47 -17.59 5.16
C VAL A 431 18.19 -18.53 6.12
N ASP A 432 17.55 -19.64 6.51
CA ASP A 432 18.15 -20.66 7.39
C ASP A 432 19.40 -21.33 6.79
N ARG A 433 19.61 -21.25 5.46
CA ARG A 433 20.85 -21.72 4.82
C ARG A 433 22.06 -20.85 5.13
N ILE A 434 21.82 -19.56 5.35
CA ILE A 434 22.87 -18.58 5.67
C ILE A 434 23.01 -18.41 7.18
N LEU A 435 21.89 -18.49 7.91
CA LEU A 435 21.83 -18.30 9.36
C LEU A 435 21.10 -19.48 10.04
N PRO A 436 21.79 -20.62 10.19
CA PRO A 436 21.22 -21.77 10.87
C PRO A 436 20.82 -21.42 12.31
N GLY A 437 19.60 -21.78 12.69
CA GLY A 437 19.11 -21.64 14.06
C GLY A 437 18.00 -20.61 14.24
N VAL A 438 17.83 -19.65 13.32
CA VAL A 438 16.68 -18.72 13.35
C VAL A 438 15.37 -19.50 13.23
N LEU A 439 15.30 -20.41 12.25
CA LEU A 439 14.12 -21.24 12.03
C LEU A 439 13.87 -22.21 13.21
N ASP A 440 14.92 -22.83 13.73
CA ASP A 440 14.79 -23.74 14.88
C ASP A 440 14.25 -23.00 16.11
N THR A 441 14.84 -21.85 16.45
CA THR A 441 14.40 -20.99 17.57
C THR A 441 12.94 -20.61 17.40
N GLN A 442 12.53 -20.26 16.18
CA GLN A 442 11.15 -19.88 15.88
C GLN A 442 10.19 -21.06 16.04
N LEU A 443 10.53 -22.24 15.51
CA LEU A 443 9.71 -23.44 15.66
C LEU A 443 9.61 -23.87 17.13
N ASP A 444 10.70 -23.76 17.90
CA ASP A 444 10.70 -24.01 19.35
C ASP A 444 9.76 -23.06 20.08
N ALA A 445 9.79 -21.76 19.74
CA ALA A 445 8.92 -20.76 20.35
C ALA A 445 7.43 -20.98 20.02
N ILE A 446 7.12 -21.35 18.76
CA ILE A 446 5.76 -21.71 18.36
C ILE A 446 5.26 -22.93 19.13
N ALA A 447 6.09 -23.97 19.25
CA ALA A 447 5.73 -25.20 19.96
C ALA A 447 5.53 -24.95 21.47
N GLU A 448 6.38 -24.13 22.09
CA GLU A 448 6.24 -23.72 23.49
C GLU A 448 4.93 -22.96 23.71
N ALA A 449 4.64 -21.95 22.90
CA ALA A 449 3.41 -21.16 22.99
C ALA A 449 2.17 -22.05 22.82
N ALA A 450 2.17 -22.92 21.81
CA ALA A 450 1.08 -23.86 21.55
C ALA A 450 0.82 -24.79 22.75
N ARG A 451 1.89 -25.29 23.39
CA ARG A 451 1.79 -26.12 24.58
C ARG A 451 1.29 -25.35 25.79
N ALA A 452 1.75 -24.10 25.97
CA ALA A 452 1.35 -23.25 27.09
C ALA A 452 -0.13 -22.87 27.04
N THR A 453 -0.68 -22.62 25.85
CA THR A 453 -2.08 -22.23 25.66
C THR A 453 -3.01 -23.43 25.42
N GLY A 454 -2.46 -24.61 25.13
CA GLY A 454 -3.24 -25.79 24.73
C GLY A 454 -3.78 -25.70 23.29
N THR A 455 -3.30 -24.74 22.49
CA THR A 455 -3.75 -24.51 21.11
C THR A 455 -3.03 -25.45 20.15
N GLN A 456 -3.75 -26.00 19.17
CA GLN A 456 -3.12 -26.78 18.10
C GLN A 456 -2.57 -25.82 17.02
N ALA A 457 -1.31 -25.44 17.15
CA ALA A 457 -0.64 -24.59 16.16
C ALA A 457 -0.43 -25.31 14.83
N TRP A 458 -0.68 -24.59 13.74
CA TRP A 458 -0.32 -24.99 12.39
C TRP A 458 0.85 -24.13 11.94
N VAL A 459 1.81 -24.70 11.24
CA VAL A 459 2.95 -23.94 10.71
C VAL A 459 3.13 -24.14 9.22
N MET A 460 3.59 -23.11 8.53
CA MET A 460 4.00 -23.23 7.12
C MET A 460 5.27 -22.44 6.84
N ALA A 461 6.05 -22.96 5.89
CA ALA A 461 7.25 -22.28 5.40
C ALA A 461 6.94 -21.44 4.15
N PRO A 462 7.40 -20.18 4.08
CA PRO A 462 7.37 -19.34 2.87
C PRO A 462 8.43 -19.77 1.85
N MET A 463 8.29 -19.34 0.59
CA MET A 463 9.30 -19.50 -0.46
C MET A 463 9.75 -20.96 -0.76
N VAL A 464 8.93 -21.95 -0.38
CA VAL A 464 9.19 -23.36 -0.67
C VAL A 464 9.23 -23.56 -2.19
N THR A 465 10.31 -24.15 -2.70
CA THR A 465 10.51 -24.36 -4.14
C THR A 465 10.57 -25.84 -4.49
N THR A 466 11.18 -26.64 -3.62
CA THR A 466 11.44 -28.07 -3.87
C THR A 466 10.78 -28.97 -2.84
N VAL A 467 10.56 -30.23 -3.21
CA VAL A 467 10.04 -31.27 -2.30
C VAL A 467 11.00 -31.52 -1.14
N ALA A 468 12.32 -31.45 -1.39
CA ALA A 468 13.32 -31.63 -0.35
C ALA A 468 13.26 -30.54 0.72
N GLU A 469 13.01 -29.27 0.33
CA GLU A 469 12.81 -28.17 1.27
C GLU A 469 11.55 -28.39 2.12
N ALA A 470 10.43 -28.75 1.49
CA ALA A 470 9.19 -29.04 2.20
C ALA A 470 9.33 -30.20 3.20
N SER A 471 9.95 -31.30 2.77
CA SER A 471 10.21 -32.48 3.62
C SER A 471 11.14 -32.16 4.78
N GLY A 472 12.22 -31.39 4.52
CA GLY A 472 13.16 -30.94 5.55
C GLY A 472 12.52 -30.04 6.60
N PHE A 473 11.67 -29.11 6.17
CA PHE A 473 10.88 -28.26 7.07
C PHE A 473 9.87 -29.07 7.88
N ALA A 474 9.09 -29.92 7.22
CA ALA A 474 8.08 -30.78 7.85
C ALA A 474 8.70 -31.64 8.95
N ARG A 475 9.85 -32.28 8.68
CA ARG A 475 10.58 -33.07 9.68
C ARG A 475 10.93 -32.24 10.92
N ARG A 476 11.54 -31.05 10.74
CA ARG A 476 11.95 -30.18 11.87
C ARG A 476 10.77 -29.71 12.71
N ALA A 477 9.63 -29.41 12.09
CA ALA A 477 8.42 -29.02 12.80
C ALA A 477 7.77 -30.19 13.55
N HIS A 478 7.68 -31.37 12.93
CA HIS A 478 7.14 -32.58 13.57
C HIS A 478 8.00 -33.05 14.75
N GLU A 479 9.34 -32.93 14.66
CA GLU A 479 10.26 -33.24 15.77
C GLU A 479 9.98 -32.41 17.04
N ARG A 480 9.30 -31.27 16.90
CA ARG A 480 8.88 -30.37 18.00
C ARG A 480 7.43 -30.59 18.44
N GLY A 481 6.75 -31.59 17.90
CA GLY A 481 5.36 -31.92 18.23
C GLY A 481 4.31 -31.04 17.54
N ILE A 482 4.68 -30.25 16.54
CA ILE A 482 3.71 -29.45 15.78
C ILE A 482 2.92 -30.37 14.85
N ALA A 483 1.61 -30.49 15.08
CA ALA A 483 0.78 -31.54 14.49
C ALA A 483 0.35 -31.28 13.03
N LYS A 484 0.43 -30.04 12.55
CA LYS A 484 0.01 -29.65 11.20
C LYS A 484 1.06 -28.77 10.57
N VAL A 485 1.71 -29.31 9.53
CA VAL A 485 2.78 -28.62 8.82
C VAL A 485 2.42 -28.46 7.36
N GLY A 486 2.56 -27.25 6.83
CA GLY A 486 2.23 -26.89 5.46
C GLY A 486 3.38 -26.22 4.73
N ALA A 487 3.12 -25.90 3.46
CA ALA A 487 4.01 -25.10 2.64
C ALA A 487 3.23 -23.98 1.97
N MET A 488 3.86 -22.81 1.89
CA MET A 488 3.35 -21.72 1.07
C MET A 488 3.69 -21.99 -0.40
N VAL A 489 2.69 -21.89 -1.28
CA VAL A 489 2.88 -22.01 -2.72
C VAL A 489 2.93 -20.62 -3.32
N GLU A 490 4.15 -20.13 -3.47
CA GLU A 490 4.47 -18.79 -3.98
C GLU A 490 5.37 -18.89 -5.22
N VAL A 491 6.01 -20.04 -5.46
CA VAL A 491 6.90 -20.25 -6.60
C VAL A 491 6.20 -21.14 -7.63
N PRO A 492 6.24 -20.83 -8.94
CA PRO A 492 5.58 -21.65 -9.96
C PRO A 492 6.03 -23.12 -9.93
N ALA A 493 7.32 -23.37 -9.64
CA ALA A 493 7.84 -24.74 -9.46
C ALA A 493 7.12 -25.52 -8.35
N ALA A 494 6.74 -24.87 -7.25
CA ALA A 494 5.97 -25.48 -6.18
C ALA A 494 4.53 -25.79 -6.61
N ALA A 495 3.88 -24.88 -7.35
CA ALA A 495 2.54 -25.10 -7.89
C ALA A 495 2.51 -26.28 -8.88
N LEU A 496 3.47 -26.33 -9.81
CA LEU A 496 3.65 -27.44 -10.75
C LEU A 496 3.89 -28.79 -10.05
N ARG A 497 4.45 -28.76 -8.83
CA ARG A 497 4.78 -29.94 -8.04
C ARG A 497 3.90 -30.13 -6.81
N ALA A 498 2.74 -29.45 -6.74
CA ALA A 498 1.88 -29.43 -5.56
C ALA A 498 1.52 -30.83 -5.03
N GLY A 499 1.18 -31.78 -5.90
CA GLY A 499 0.88 -33.16 -5.50
C GLY A 499 2.08 -33.90 -4.88
N ALA A 500 3.31 -33.57 -5.28
CA ALA A 500 4.51 -34.11 -4.65
C ALA A 500 4.79 -33.45 -3.30
N LEU A 501 4.55 -32.14 -3.16
CA LEU A 501 4.66 -31.44 -1.89
C LEU A 501 3.68 -31.99 -0.86
N LEU A 502 2.41 -32.19 -1.26
CA LEU A 502 1.35 -32.73 -0.40
C LEU A 502 1.59 -34.16 0.09
N ARG A 503 2.60 -34.88 -0.41
CA ARG A 503 3.04 -36.15 0.23
C ARG A 503 3.87 -35.90 1.48
N GLU A 504 4.56 -34.77 1.55
CA GLU A 504 5.48 -34.41 2.64
C GLU A 504 4.81 -33.48 3.68
N VAL A 505 3.79 -32.72 3.29
CA VAL A 505 3.10 -31.73 4.15
C VAL A 505 1.59 -31.99 4.25
N ASP A 506 0.93 -31.46 5.29
CA ASP A 506 -0.49 -31.64 5.59
C ASP A 506 -1.43 -30.72 4.82
N PHE A 507 -0.94 -29.56 4.39
CA PHE A 507 -1.74 -28.56 3.67
C PHE A 507 -0.86 -27.66 2.81
N LEU A 508 -1.49 -26.92 1.90
CA LEU A 508 -0.84 -25.84 1.15
C LEU A 508 -1.60 -24.52 1.38
N SER A 509 -0.88 -23.40 1.33
CA SER A 509 -1.47 -22.07 1.30
C SER A 509 -0.86 -21.26 0.16
N ILE A 510 -1.67 -20.75 -0.75
CA ILE A 510 -1.20 -20.06 -1.94
C ILE A 510 -1.02 -18.57 -1.62
N GLY A 511 0.21 -18.08 -1.77
CA GLY A 511 0.52 -16.64 -1.71
C GLY A 511 0.45 -16.06 -3.12
N THR A 512 -0.71 -15.55 -3.53
CA THR A 512 -0.95 -15.13 -4.92
C THR A 512 -0.07 -13.96 -5.35
N ASN A 513 0.34 -13.08 -4.43
CA ASN A 513 1.15 -11.92 -4.76
C ASN A 513 2.52 -12.34 -5.31
N ASP A 514 3.25 -13.17 -4.56
CA ASP A 514 4.56 -13.69 -4.99
C ASP A 514 4.39 -14.68 -6.16
N LEU A 515 3.33 -15.51 -6.16
CA LEU A 515 3.06 -16.42 -7.27
C LEU A 515 2.83 -15.67 -8.59
N ALA A 516 2.09 -14.57 -8.58
CA ALA A 516 1.91 -13.73 -9.77
C ALA A 516 3.24 -13.13 -10.22
N GLN A 517 4.00 -12.52 -9.30
CA GLN A 517 5.30 -11.90 -9.59
C GLN A 517 6.25 -12.87 -10.28
N TYR A 518 6.42 -14.09 -9.78
CA TYR A 518 7.32 -15.07 -10.39
C TYR A 518 6.73 -15.76 -11.63
N THR A 519 5.42 -15.85 -11.76
CA THR A 519 4.77 -16.43 -12.96
C THR A 519 4.92 -15.49 -14.16
N PHE A 520 4.72 -14.19 -13.94
CA PHE A 520 4.75 -13.18 -14.99
C PHE A 520 6.09 -12.46 -15.13
N ALA A 521 7.06 -12.78 -14.27
CA ALA A 521 8.36 -12.13 -14.22
C ALA A 521 8.25 -10.59 -14.10
N ALA A 522 7.28 -10.14 -13.30
CA ALA A 522 6.96 -8.73 -13.12
C ALA A 522 7.12 -8.35 -11.63
N ASP A 523 8.01 -7.41 -11.34
CA ASP A 523 8.17 -6.89 -9.99
C ASP A 523 6.95 -6.06 -9.61
N ARG A 524 6.33 -6.42 -8.48
CA ARG A 524 5.14 -5.75 -7.95
C ARG A 524 5.39 -4.32 -7.46
N GLN A 525 6.65 -3.95 -7.19
CA GLN A 525 7.03 -2.57 -6.90
C GLN A 525 7.16 -1.73 -8.18
N HIS A 526 7.23 -2.36 -9.36
CA HIS A 526 7.40 -1.65 -10.62
C HIS A 526 6.05 -1.27 -11.24
N SER A 527 5.61 -0.04 -11.02
CA SER A 527 4.30 0.46 -11.47
C SER A 527 4.01 0.28 -12.97
N ALA A 528 5.02 0.38 -13.83
CA ALA A 528 4.87 0.16 -15.28
C ALA A 528 4.51 -1.29 -15.69
N LEU A 529 4.54 -2.25 -14.74
CA LEU A 529 4.21 -3.66 -14.96
C LEU A 529 2.96 -4.10 -14.19
N ALA A 530 2.21 -3.15 -13.61
CA ALA A 530 1.07 -3.46 -12.76
C ALA A 530 -0.05 -4.25 -13.46
N ASP A 531 -0.21 -4.07 -14.77
CA ASP A 531 -1.17 -4.79 -15.61
C ASP A 531 -0.89 -6.30 -15.70
N LEU A 532 0.39 -6.70 -15.66
CA LEU A 532 0.79 -8.10 -15.68
C LEU A 532 0.43 -8.83 -14.37
N LEU A 533 0.24 -8.10 -13.28
CA LEU A 533 0.00 -8.64 -11.94
C LEU A 533 -1.49 -8.73 -11.57
N ASP A 534 -2.38 -8.61 -12.55
CA ASP A 534 -3.81 -8.83 -12.35
C ASP A 534 -4.07 -10.27 -11.84
N PRO A 535 -4.67 -10.44 -10.64
CA PRO A 535 -4.94 -11.77 -10.10
C PRO A 535 -5.95 -12.60 -10.91
N ARG A 536 -6.63 -11.98 -11.89
CA ARG A 536 -7.56 -12.65 -12.82
C ARG A 536 -6.86 -13.27 -14.03
N GLN A 537 -5.55 -13.08 -14.18
CA GLN A 537 -4.80 -13.65 -15.30
C GLN A 537 -4.98 -15.17 -15.38
N PRO A 538 -5.33 -15.74 -16.55
CA PRO A 538 -5.64 -17.16 -16.69
C PRO A 538 -4.51 -18.08 -16.21
N ALA A 539 -3.25 -17.72 -16.49
CA ALA A 539 -2.10 -18.52 -16.08
C ALA A 539 -1.99 -18.65 -14.55
N LEU A 540 -2.30 -17.59 -13.80
CA LEU A 540 -2.28 -17.64 -12.34
C LEU A 540 -3.43 -18.51 -11.82
N LEU A 541 -4.64 -18.36 -12.36
CA LEU A 541 -5.81 -19.18 -12.02
C LEU A 541 -5.56 -20.67 -12.32
N GLN A 542 -4.87 -20.99 -13.42
CA GLN A 542 -4.46 -22.36 -13.75
C GLN A 542 -3.53 -22.95 -12.69
N LEU A 543 -2.51 -22.20 -12.26
CA LEU A 543 -1.59 -22.65 -11.19
C LEU A 543 -2.33 -22.87 -9.87
N ILE A 544 -3.27 -21.99 -9.52
CA ILE A 544 -4.14 -22.17 -8.34
C ILE A 544 -4.99 -23.44 -8.47
N GLY A 545 -5.62 -23.65 -9.63
CA GLY A 545 -6.42 -24.85 -9.92
C GLY A 545 -5.60 -26.14 -9.86
N MET A 546 -4.34 -26.11 -10.29
CA MET A 546 -3.43 -27.26 -10.15
C MET A 546 -3.19 -27.62 -8.68
N CYS A 547 -2.93 -26.62 -7.83
CA CYS A 547 -2.76 -26.82 -6.39
C CYS A 547 -4.03 -27.36 -5.74
N ALA A 548 -5.18 -26.74 -6.02
CA ALA A 548 -6.47 -27.15 -5.47
C ALA A 548 -6.86 -28.58 -5.88
N ARG A 549 -6.63 -28.95 -7.14
CA ARG A 549 -6.81 -30.33 -7.61
C ARG A 549 -5.90 -31.30 -6.86
N ALA A 550 -4.62 -30.99 -6.71
CA ALA A 550 -3.68 -31.82 -5.97
C ALA A 550 -4.10 -31.99 -4.49
N GLY A 551 -4.61 -30.92 -3.86
CA GLY A 551 -5.19 -30.96 -2.52
C GLY A 551 -6.36 -31.93 -2.41
N ARG A 552 -7.32 -31.81 -3.34
CA ARG A 552 -8.48 -32.70 -3.41
C ARG A 552 -8.08 -34.17 -3.61
N GLU A 553 -7.14 -34.44 -4.52
CA GLU A 553 -6.63 -35.80 -4.77
C GLU A 553 -5.93 -36.39 -3.54
N ALA A 554 -5.23 -35.56 -2.76
CA ALA A 554 -4.56 -35.96 -1.53
C ALA A 554 -5.48 -35.97 -0.29
N GLY A 555 -6.72 -35.47 -0.39
CA GLY A 555 -7.61 -35.27 0.75
C GLY A 555 -7.10 -34.22 1.75
N LYS A 556 -6.32 -33.24 1.28
CA LYS A 556 -5.64 -32.22 2.11
C LYS A 556 -6.10 -30.80 1.72
N PRO A 557 -6.26 -29.89 2.70
CA PRO A 557 -6.75 -28.55 2.43
C PRO A 557 -5.73 -27.71 1.66
N VAL A 558 -6.25 -26.84 0.79
CA VAL A 558 -5.47 -25.85 0.03
C VAL A 558 -6.16 -24.51 0.17
N GLY A 559 -5.51 -23.60 0.89
CA GLY A 559 -6.00 -22.24 1.12
C GLY A 559 -5.36 -21.21 0.19
N VAL A 560 -5.88 -19.99 0.20
CA VAL A 560 -5.25 -18.80 -0.40
C VAL A 560 -5.11 -17.74 0.69
N CYS A 561 -3.93 -17.11 0.80
CA CYS A 561 -3.65 -16.06 1.78
C CYS A 561 -3.02 -14.79 1.18
N GLY A 562 -2.84 -14.77 -0.15
CA GLY A 562 -2.54 -13.54 -0.88
C GLY A 562 -3.77 -12.63 -0.99
N GLU A 563 -3.57 -11.43 -1.54
CA GLU A 563 -4.62 -10.38 -1.60
C GLU A 563 -5.87 -10.83 -2.38
N ALA A 564 -5.70 -11.73 -3.35
CA ALA A 564 -6.79 -12.32 -4.12
C ALA A 564 -7.85 -13.02 -3.24
N ALA A 565 -7.49 -13.49 -2.05
CA ALA A 565 -8.44 -14.11 -1.12
C ALA A 565 -9.47 -13.11 -0.57
N GLY A 566 -9.13 -11.83 -0.51
CA GLY A 566 -9.99 -10.75 -0.01
C GLY A 566 -10.89 -10.11 -1.06
N ASP A 567 -10.82 -10.55 -2.31
CA ASP A 567 -11.60 -9.98 -3.42
C ASP A 567 -12.92 -10.76 -3.60
N PRO A 568 -14.09 -10.10 -3.39
CA PRO A 568 -15.41 -10.70 -3.59
C PRO A 568 -15.67 -11.23 -5.01
N LEU A 569 -15.01 -10.68 -6.03
CA LEU A 569 -15.15 -11.14 -7.42
C LEU A 569 -14.32 -12.39 -7.70
N LEU A 570 -13.17 -12.54 -7.05
CA LEU A 570 -12.30 -13.71 -7.18
C LEU A 570 -12.72 -14.86 -6.27
N ALA A 571 -13.27 -14.58 -5.09
CA ALA A 571 -13.61 -15.62 -4.12
C ALA A 571 -14.48 -16.76 -4.70
N PRO A 572 -15.54 -16.49 -5.50
CA PRO A 572 -16.28 -17.53 -6.21
C PRO A 572 -15.43 -18.34 -7.20
N LEU A 573 -14.49 -17.70 -7.91
CA LEU A 573 -13.58 -18.40 -8.83
C LEU A 573 -12.67 -19.35 -8.06
N LEU A 574 -12.06 -18.87 -6.97
CA LEU A 574 -11.18 -19.66 -6.10
C LEU A 574 -11.93 -20.86 -5.50
N ALA A 575 -13.16 -20.64 -5.01
CA ALA A 575 -14.03 -21.73 -4.54
C ALA A 575 -14.34 -22.74 -5.66
N GLY A 576 -14.63 -22.26 -6.88
CA GLY A 576 -14.86 -23.09 -8.06
C GLY A 576 -13.66 -23.94 -8.45
N LEU A 577 -12.44 -23.41 -8.32
CA LEU A 577 -11.18 -24.14 -8.53
C LEU A 577 -10.94 -25.23 -7.46
N GLY A 578 -11.65 -25.16 -6.33
CA GLY A 578 -11.56 -26.11 -5.22
C GLY A 578 -10.70 -25.64 -4.05
N VAL A 579 -10.45 -24.34 -3.92
CA VAL A 579 -9.80 -23.76 -2.72
C VAL A 579 -10.73 -23.94 -1.51
N THR A 580 -10.15 -24.41 -0.39
CA THR A 580 -10.92 -24.78 0.82
C THR A 580 -11.00 -23.67 1.86
N SER A 581 -10.13 -22.66 1.77
CA SER A 581 -10.10 -21.52 2.69
C SER A 581 -9.53 -20.27 2.05
N LEU A 582 -10.03 -19.11 2.47
CA LEU A 582 -9.60 -17.80 2.04
C LEU A 582 -9.16 -16.99 3.27
N SER A 583 -7.92 -16.53 3.31
CA SER A 583 -7.34 -15.75 4.41
C SER A 583 -7.10 -14.32 3.95
N MET A 584 -7.75 -13.35 4.62
CA MET A 584 -7.80 -11.96 4.18
C MET A 584 -7.81 -10.97 5.35
N ALA A 585 -7.67 -9.67 5.04
CA ALA A 585 -7.85 -8.63 6.03
C ALA A 585 -9.29 -8.66 6.60
N PRO A 586 -9.51 -8.36 7.89
CA PRO A 586 -10.83 -8.49 8.51
C PRO A 586 -11.95 -7.69 7.81
N VAL A 587 -11.61 -6.52 7.26
CA VAL A 587 -12.55 -5.65 6.54
C VAL A 587 -13.11 -6.28 5.25
N CYS A 588 -12.40 -7.25 4.66
CA CYS A 588 -12.81 -7.91 3.41
C CYS A 588 -13.80 -9.06 3.64
N VAL A 589 -13.81 -9.64 4.86
CA VAL A 589 -14.57 -10.86 5.18
C VAL A 589 -16.07 -10.74 4.84
N PRO A 590 -16.78 -9.65 5.19
CA PRO A 590 -18.22 -9.57 4.93
C PRO A 590 -18.57 -9.61 3.44
N ALA A 591 -17.83 -8.87 2.62
CA ALA A 591 -18.07 -8.80 1.17
C ALA A 591 -17.78 -10.15 0.49
N VAL A 592 -16.69 -10.82 0.88
CA VAL A 592 -16.37 -12.17 0.39
C VAL A 592 -17.43 -13.19 0.82
N ARG A 593 -17.91 -13.11 2.07
CA ARG A 593 -18.97 -13.98 2.58
C ARG A 593 -20.25 -13.86 1.75
N GLU A 594 -20.68 -12.64 1.47
CA GLU A 594 -21.87 -12.36 0.67
C GLU A 594 -21.71 -12.89 -0.76
N ALA A 595 -20.56 -12.65 -1.39
CA ALA A 595 -20.30 -13.10 -2.76
C ALA A 595 -20.35 -14.64 -2.89
N LEU A 596 -19.82 -15.36 -1.90
CA LEU A 596 -19.94 -16.82 -1.85
C LEU A 596 -21.38 -17.26 -1.58
N ALA A 597 -22.05 -16.66 -0.59
CA ALA A 597 -23.42 -17.02 -0.22
C ALA A 597 -24.44 -16.79 -1.33
N GLY A 598 -24.14 -15.92 -2.29
CA GLY A 598 -24.98 -15.64 -3.45
C GLY A 598 -24.87 -16.64 -4.61
N LEU A 599 -23.94 -17.61 -4.57
CA LEU A 599 -23.68 -18.54 -5.66
C LEU A 599 -23.58 -19.98 -5.17
N THR A 600 -24.10 -20.93 -5.94
CA THR A 600 -23.86 -22.36 -5.73
C THR A 600 -22.43 -22.75 -6.11
N LEU A 601 -21.91 -23.86 -5.57
CA LEU A 601 -20.57 -24.35 -5.96
C LEU A 601 -20.47 -24.62 -7.46
N GLU A 602 -21.56 -25.07 -8.09
CA GLU A 602 -21.59 -25.34 -9.53
C GLU A 602 -21.49 -24.05 -10.36
N GLU A 603 -22.13 -22.96 -9.92
CA GLU A 603 -21.94 -21.63 -10.54
C GLU A 603 -20.51 -21.13 -10.39
N CYS A 604 -19.92 -21.31 -9.21
CA CYS A 604 -18.53 -21.00 -8.94
C CYS A 604 -17.59 -21.75 -9.91
N ARG A 605 -17.81 -23.06 -10.12
CA ARG A 605 -17.03 -23.87 -11.07
C ARG A 605 -17.13 -23.37 -12.50
N ARG A 606 -18.35 -23.12 -13.00
CA ARG A 606 -18.54 -22.59 -14.37
C ARG A 606 -17.83 -21.27 -14.58
N ARG A 607 -17.88 -20.37 -13.59
CA ARG A 607 -17.16 -19.09 -13.66
C ARG A 607 -15.64 -19.27 -13.64
N ALA A 608 -15.13 -20.18 -12.80
CA ALA A 608 -13.71 -20.50 -12.74
C ALA A 608 -13.20 -21.09 -14.06
N GLU A 609 -13.95 -22.01 -14.66
CA GLU A 609 -13.63 -22.59 -15.97
C GLU A 609 -13.58 -21.50 -17.07
N ALA A 610 -14.58 -20.64 -17.13
CA ALA A 610 -14.61 -19.54 -18.10
C ALA A 610 -13.47 -18.53 -17.92
N ALA A 611 -13.03 -18.29 -16.68
CA ALA A 611 -11.92 -17.37 -16.38
C ALA A 611 -10.54 -17.97 -16.71
N VAL A 612 -10.40 -19.30 -16.63
CA VAL A 612 -9.17 -20.02 -16.95
C VAL A 612 -8.93 -20.15 -18.47
N GLY A 613 -9.98 -20.06 -19.27
CA GLY A 613 -9.94 -20.18 -20.73
C GLY A 613 -10.47 -21.51 -21.22
#